data_AF-A0A2A9CTK6-F1
#
_entry.id   AF-A0A2A9CTK6-F1
#
_cell.length_a   1.000
_cell.length_b   1.000
_cell.length_c   1.000
_cell.angle_alpha   90.00
_cell.angle_beta   90.00
_cell.angle_gamma   90.00
#
_symmetry.space_group_name_H-M   'P 1'
#
loop_
_entity.id
_entity.type
_entity.pdbx_description
1 polymer ?
#
loop_
_entity_poly.entity_id
_entity_poly.type
_entity_poly.pdbx_seq_one_letter_code
_entity_poly.pdbx_strand_id
1 'polypeptide(L)'
;MVSLPTRPRGEASPVRLNWVSTEELFAALDACAERDRLLTRLAKATTDESRAQRTADKARSQVSTETVELKALEDFSPTQLWARLRGSHQTDLEREQAELQAALYQARSAEGALSEASSLVRQLRTQLAALGDVDGRRRRALDATEAELRQAGGAQAQELIDISQRHAASLAAAKEVGEAIAAADQASVRLQAAISELDSAESLADFDVFLRGGLLVDAMKYERIDRAVAALRSAGQALQRLSAELLDVDLPTIPGLDIPDLSRTFDVWFDNFFSDLEIRGRITAAAESSRRALSAVSGVRTELARRYSELVGEQEQLAQQRVAVMAR
;
A
#
# COMPACT_ATOMS: atom_id res chain seq x y z
N MET A 1 -85.52 13.18 -10.83
CA MET A 1 -84.93 13.91 -9.68
C MET A 1 -83.55 13.35 -9.43
N VAL A 2 -82.58 14.25 -9.45
CA VAL A 2 -81.15 14.03 -9.24
C VAL A 2 -80.90 13.65 -7.77
N SER A 3 -80.03 12.67 -7.52
CA SER A 3 -79.41 12.48 -6.21
C SER A 3 -77.94 12.10 -6.42
N LEU A 4 -77.08 13.06 -6.13
CA LEU A 4 -75.64 12.88 -5.95
C LEU A 4 -75.37 12.17 -4.62
N PRO A 5 -74.36 11.28 -4.56
CA PRO A 5 -73.60 11.08 -3.34
C PRO A 5 -72.14 11.54 -3.54
N THR A 6 -71.83 12.65 -2.87
CA THR A 6 -70.64 12.89 -2.04
C THR A 6 -69.32 12.23 -2.42
N ARG A 7 -68.37 13.05 -2.89
CA ARG A 7 -66.92 12.78 -2.80
C ARG A 7 -66.50 12.62 -1.32
N PRO A 8 -65.71 11.61 -0.95
CA PRO A 8 -64.84 11.75 0.21
C PRO A 8 -63.63 12.62 -0.18
N ARG A 9 -63.50 13.75 0.53
CA ARG A 9 -62.27 14.53 0.62
C ARG A 9 -61.25 13.73 1.43
N GLY A 10 -60.02 13.66 0.94
CA GLY A 10 -58.90 13.10 1.68
C GLY A 10 -57.71 12.74 0.82
N GLU A 11 -57.36 13.56 -0.19
CA GLU A 11 -56.02 13.50 -0.75
C GLU A 11 -55.05 13.99 0.33
N ALA A 12 -54.36 13.05 0.97
CA ALA A 12 -53.15 13.36 1.71
C ALA A 12 -52.18 14.02 0.72
N SER A 13 -51.99 15.33 0.87
CA SER A 13 -50.92 16.03 0.16
C SER A 13 -49.60 15.33 0.48
N PRO A 14 -48.78 14.96 -0.52
CA PRO A 14 -47.43 14.52 -0.24
C PRO A 14 -46.73 15.69 0.44
N VAL A 15 -46.25 15.47 1.67
CA VAL A 15 -45.37 16.40 2.36
C VAL A 15 -44.24 16.69 1.37
N ARG A 16 -44.18 17.92 0.83
CA ARG A 16 -42.97 18.39 0.17
C ARG A 16 -41.96 18.55 1.30
N LEU A 17 -41.26 17.46 1.60
CA LEU A 17 -40.08 17.50 2.44
C LEU A 17 -39.11 18.44 1.73
N ASN A 18 -38.85 19.57 2.37
CA ASN A 18 -37.90 20.55 1.90
C ASN A 18 -36.52 19.96 2.20
N TRP A 19 -35.96 19.19 1.27
CA TRP A 19 -34.73 18.43 1.45
C TRP A 19 -33.49 19.32 1.44
N VAL A 20 -33.40 20.23 2.41
CA VAL A 20 -32.23 21.11 2.62
C VAL A 20 -30.95 20.28 2.77
N SER A 21 -31.04 19.12 3.43
CA SER A 21 -29.93 18.18 3.58
C SER A 21 -29.41 17.62 2.25
N THR A 22 -30.31 17.35 1.29
CA THR A 22 -29.94 16.82 -0.04
C THR A 22 -29.24 17.89 -0.89
N GLU A 23 -29.64 19.16 -0.80
CA GLU A 23 -28.93 20.26 -1.46
C GLU A 23 -27.52 20.44 -0.87
N GLU A 24 -27.38 20.38 0.45
CA GLU A 24 -26.08 20.43 1.13
C GLU A 24 -25.20 19.22 0.76
N LEU A 25 -25.81 18.04 0.58
CA LEU A 25 -25.12 16.83 0.12
C LEU A 25 -24.55 17.01 -1.29
N PHE A 26 -25.34 17.48 -2.25
CA PHE A 26 -24.85 17.74 -3.60
C PHE A 26 -23.73 18.79 -3.62
N ALA A 27 -23.90 19.90 -2.89
CA ALA A 27 -22.86 20.92 -2.78
C ALA A 27 -21.56 20.37 -2.17
N ALA A 28 -21.65 19.47 -1.20
CA ALA A 28 -20.48 18.83 -0.61
C ALA A 28 -19.81 17.82 -1.55
N LEU A 29 -20.59 17.05 -2.32
CA LEU A 29 -20.08 16.13 -3.34
C LEU A 29 -19.38 16.88 -4.48
N ASP A 30 -19.94 18.01 -4.93
CA ASP A 30 -19.33 18.88 -5.92
C ASP A 30 -18.00 19.47 -5.43
N ALA A 31 -17.94 19.89 -4.17
CA ALA A 31 -16.70 20.37 -3.55
C ALA A 31 -15.62 19.26 -3.47
N CYS A 32 -16.01 18.02 -3.20
CA CYS A 32 -15.10 16.87 -3.28
C CYS A 32 -14.58 16.65 -4.71
N ALA A 33 -15.48 16.64 -5.69
CA ALA A 33 -15.09 16.46 -7.09
C ALA A 33 -14.14 17.56 -7.58
N GLU A 34 -14.37 18.80 -7.18
CA GLU A 34 -13.47 19.91 -7.52
C GLU A 34 -12.12 19.80 -6.83
N ARG A 35 -12.09 19.44 -5.53
CA ARG A 35 -10.83 19.17 -4.82
C ARG A 35 -10.01 18.09 -5.54
N ASP A 36 -10.64 17.00 -5.93
CA ASP A 36 -9.94 15.85 -6.54
C ASP A 36 -9.38 16.21 -7.93
N ARG A 37 -10.11 17.02 -8.71
CA ARG A 37 -9.60 17.61 -9.97
C ARG A 37 -8.40 18.52 -9.72
N LEU A 38 -8.47 19.40 -8.71
CA LEU A 38 -7.38 20.30 -8.37
C LEU A 38 -6.14 19.55 -7.87
N LEU A 39 -6.30 18.51 -7.04
CA LEU A 39 -5.20 17.65 -6.60
C LEU A 39 -4.51 16.95 -7.77
N THR A 40 -5.28 16.42 -8.72
CA THR A 40 -4.73 15.82 -9.94
C THR A 40 -3.92 16.82 -10.76
N ARG A 41 -4.46 18.03 -10.95
CA ARG A 41 -3.77 19.12 -11.64
C ARG A 41 -2.50 19.56 -10.89
N LEU A 42 -2.56 19.63 -9.56
CA LEU A 42 -1.42 20.00 -8.71
C LEU A 42 -0.30 18.97 -8.79
N ALA A 43 -0.61 17.67 -8.78
CA ALA A 43 0.38 16.60 -8.91
C ALA A 43 1.16 16.72 -10.23
N LYS A 44 0.43 16.98 -11.34
CA LYS A 44 1.05 17.25 -12.64
C LYS A 44 1.90 18.53 -12.61
N ALA A 45 1.34 19.64 -12.14
CA ALA A 45 2.06 20.93 -12.07
C ALA A 45 3.34 20.86 -11.21
N THR A 46 3.31 20.11 -10.11
CA THR A 46 4.48 19.90 -9.24
C THR A 46 5.57 19.08 -9.95
N THR A 47 5.17 18.11 -10.77
CA THR A 47 6.09 17.33 -11.61
C THR A 47 6.74 18.22 -12.67
N ASP A 48 5.96 19.09 -13.30
CA ASP A 48 6.43 20.04 -14.31
C ASP A 48 7.35 21.11 -13.70
N GLU A 49 7.02 21.64 -12.51
CA GLU A 49 7.86 22.55 -11.72
C GLU A 49 9.21 21.90 -11.38
N SER A 50 9.20 20.65 -10.91
CA SER A 50 10.43 19.91 -10.61
C SER A 50 11.31 19.70 -11.85
N ARG A 51 10.69 19.51 -13.03
CA ARG A 51 11.42 19.41 -14.30
C ARG A 51 12.01 20.75 -14.70
N ALA A 52 11.23 21.82 -14.64
CA ALA A 52 11.69 23.18 -14.94
C ALA A 52 12.83 23.60 -14.01
N GLN A 53 12.76 23.25 -12.73
CA GLN A 53 13.80 23.50 -11.73
C GLN A 53 15.12 22.84 -12.13
N ARG A 54 15.11 21.55 -12.48
CA ARG A 54 16.32 20.85 -12.95
C ARG A 54 16.91 21.48 -14.21
N THR A 55 16.06 21.93 -15.14
CA THR A 55 16.52 22.62 -16.36
C THR A 55 17.15 23.97 -16.02
N ALA A 56 16.53 24.75 -15.13
CA ALA A 56 17.06 26.04 -14.69
C ALA A 56 18.40 25.87 -13.95
N ASP A 57 18.52 24.88 -13.07
CA ASP A 57 19.76 24.61 -12.35
C ASP A 57 20.90 24.17 -13.29
N LYS A 58 20.59 23.33 -14.28
CA LYS A 58 21.56 22.96 -15.33
C LYS A 58 22.00 24.19 -16.13
N ALA A 59 21.07 25.05 -16.54
CA ALA A 59 21.39 26.25 -17.29
C ALA A 59 22.22 27.25 -16.46
N ARG A 60 21.94 27.40 -15.16
CA ARG A 60 22.76 28.18 -14.23
C ARG A 60 24.18 27.62 -14.09
N SER A 61 24.31 26.31 -13.98
CA SER A 61 25.62 25.66 -13.94
C SER A 61 26.40 25.90 -15.24
N GLN A 62 25.73 25.83 -16.40
CA GLN A 62 26.36 26.14 -17.68
C GLN A 62 26.85 27.59 -17.71
N VAL A 63 26.01 28.57 -17.35
CA VAL A 63 26.44 29.97 -17.24
C VAL A 63 27.66 30.12 -16.34
N SER A 64 27.70 29.41 -15.20
CA SER A 64 28.87 29.44 -14.31
C SER A 64 30.13 28.87 -14.96
N THR A 65 30.02 27.77 -15.70
CA THR A 65 31.15 27.15 -16.43
C THR A 65 31.69 28.10 -17.50
N GLU A 66 30.82 28.58 -18.40
CA GLU A 66 31.21 29.49 -19.49
C GLU A 66 31.80 30.80 -18.94
N THR A 67 31.31 31.29 -17.80
CA THR A 67 31.86 32.49 -17.14
C THR A 67 33.28 32.25 -16.62
N VAL A 68 33.59 31.05 -16.13
CA VAL A 68 34.93 30.70 -15.64
C VAL A 68 35.88 30.48 -16.81
N GLU A 69 35.43 29.83 -17.88
CA GLU A 69 36.22 29.58 -19.10
C GLU A 69 36.60 30.90 -19.79
N LEU A 70 35.63 31.83 -19.93
CA LEU A 70 35.90 33.17 -20.46
C LEU A 70 36.92 33.93 -19.61
N LYS A 71 36.76 33.93 -18.28
CA LYS A 71 37.71 34.59 -17.36
C LYS A 71 39.11 33.99 -17.44
N ALA A 72 39.22 32.66 -17.54
CA ALA A 72 40.50 32.01 -17.69
C ALA A 72 41.24 32.51 -18.95
N LEU A 73 40.52 32.66 -20.07
CA LEU A 73 41.06 33.19 -21.33
C LEU A 73 41.40 34.69 -21.28
N GLU A 74 40.67 35.49 -20.49
CA GLU A 74 40.96 36.91 -20.23
C GLU A 74 42.19 37.10 -19.33
N ASP A 75 42.40 36.23 -18.34
CA ASP A 75 43.48 36.33 -17.34
C ASP A 75 44.85 35.78 -17.83
N PHE A 76 44.90 35.03 -18.93
CA PHE A 76 46.16 34.49 -19.46
C PHE A 76 47.12 35.60 -19.91
N SER A 77 48.33 35.61 -19.33
CA SER A 77 49.38 36.61 -19.59
C SER A 77 49.74 36.72 -21.08
N PRO A 78 49.59 37.91 -21.70
CA PRO A 78 49.94 38.14 -23.10
C PRO A 78 51.38 37.71 -23.43
N THR A 79 52.31 37.87 -22.49
CA THR A 79 53.76 37.66 -22.66
C THR A 79 54.14 36.19 -22.89
N GLN A 80 53.35 35.21 -22.41
CA GLN A 80 53.56 33.79 -22.67
C GLN A 80 52.87 33.32 -23.97
N LEU A 81 51.89 34.09 -24.45
CA LEU A 81 51.06 33.83 -25.63
C LEU A 81 51.72 34.32 -26.94
N TRP A 82 52.58 35.36 -26.86
CA TRP A 82 53.41 35.82 -27.98
C TRP A 82 54.30 34.72 -28.59
N ALA A 83 54.58 33.64 -27.83
CA ALA A 83 55.41 32.53 -28.27
C ALA A 83 54.68 31.52 -29.17
N ARG A 84 53.33 31.53 -29.31
CA ARG A 84 52.61 30.49 -30.08
C ARG A 84 51.65 30.92 -31.18
N LEU A 85 50.74 31.90 -31.05
CA LEU A 85 49.75 32.13 -32.15
C LEU A 85 49.08 33.51 -32.05
N ARG A 86 49.35 34.40 -33.01
CA ARG A 86 48.77 35.76 -33.08
C ARG A 86 47.40 35.83 -33.76
N GLY A 87 46.78 34.68 -34.06
CA GLY A 87 45.52 34.60 -34.80
C GLY A 87 44.42 33.74 -34.17
N SER A 88 44.72 32.85 -33.22
CA SER A 88 43.72 31.96 -32.61
C SER A 88 43.08 32.52 -31.33
N HIS A 89 43.82 33.30 -30.53
CA HIS A 89 43.32 33.79 -29.23
C HIS A 89 42.12 34.73 -29.36
N GLN A 90 42.13 35.63 -30.35
CA GLN A 90 40.98 36.52 -30.61
C GLN A 90 39.74 35.73 -31.07
N THR A 91 39.92 34.70 -31.90
CA THR A 91 38.80 33.85 -32.33
C THR A 91 38.26 32.96 -31.21
N ASP A 92 39.14 32.52 -30.30
CA ASP A 92 38.74 31.74 -29.12
C ASP A 92 37.94 32.62 -28.14
N LEU A 93 38.38 33.86 -27.90
CA LEU A 93 37.66 34.82 -27.04
C LEU A 93 36.27 35.19 -27.59
N GLU A 94 36.17 35.42 -28.90
CA GLU A 94 34.87 35.68 -29.56
C GLU A 94 33.91 34.49 -29.47
N ARG A 95 34.43 33.26 -29.60
CA ARG A 95 33.64 32.03 -29.45
C ARG A 95 33.07 31.90 -28.05
N GLU A 96 33.90 32.09 -27.03
CA GLU A 96 33.53 31.89 -25.62
C GLU A 96 32.57 32.98 -25.14
N GLN A 97 32.70 34.21 -25.66
CA GLN A 97 31.69 35.26 -25.49
C GLN A 97 30.34 34.86 -26.09
N ALA A 98 30.32 34.24 -27.27
CA ALA A 98 29.09 33.76 -27.90
C ALA A 98 28.46 32.59 -27.12
N GLU A 99 29.29 31.66 -26.61
CA GLU A 99 28.86 30.52 -25.78
C GLU A 99 28.24 31.00 -24.46
N LEU A 100 28.87 31.97 -23.77
CA LEU A 100 28.31 32.60 -22.58
C LEU A 100 26.98 33.33 -22.87
N GLN A 101 26.90 34.09 -23.97
CA GLN A 101 25.65 34.75 -24.36
C GLN A 101 24.52 33.76 -24.61
N ALA A 102 24.81 32.65 -25.30
CA ALA A 102 23.85 31.58 -25.53
C ALA A 102 23.41 30.94 -24.19
N ALA A 103 24.35 30.65 -23.28
CA ALA A 103 24.05 30.11 -21.96
C ALA A 103 23.18 31.05 -21.13
N LEU A 104 23.44 32.36 -21.14
CA LEU A 104 22.63 33.37 -20.46
C LEU A 104 21.20 33.43 -21.01
N TYR A 105 21.03 33.34 -22.33
CA TYR A 105 19.70 33.29 -22.94
C TYR A 105 18.94 32.03 -22.51
N GLN A 106 19.59 30.87 -22.54
CA GLN A 106 19.00 29.60 -22.11
C GLN A 106 18.62 29.63 -20.63
N ALA A 107 19.48 30.19 -19.77
CA ALA A 107 19.19 30.35 -18.35
C ALA A 107 17.96 31.23 -18.11
N ARG A 108 17.86 32.39 -18.77
CA ARG A 108 16.68 33.27 -18.66
C ARG A 108 15.40 32.57 -19.11
N SER A 109 15.45 31.84 -20.23
CA SER A 109 14.32 31.06 -20.73
C SER A 109 13.88 29.99 -19.72
N ALA A 110 14.84 29.23 -19.18
CA ALA A 110 14.59 28.19 -18.19
C ALA A 110 14.05 28.76 -16.86
N GLU A 111 14.55 29.92 -16.43
CA GLU A 111 14.06 30.62 -15.24
C GLU A 111 12.64 31.17 -15.42
N GLY A 112 12.32 31.68 -16.62
CA GLY A 112 10.96 32.07 -16.98
C GLY A 112 9.99 30.89 -16.89
N ALA A 113 10.35 29.75 -17.50
CA ALA A 113 9.56 28.53 -17.45
C ALA A 113 9.38 28.01 -16.00
N LEU A 114 10.43 28.07 -15.17
CA LEU A 114 10.34 27.72 -13.76
C LEU A 114 9.40 28.66 -13.00
N SER A 115 9.50 29.97 -13.23
CA SER A 115 8.63 30.97 -12.59
C SER A 115 7.15 30.74 -12.92
N GLU A 116 6.84 30.47 -14.18
CA GLU A 116 5.49 30.13 -14.64
C GLU A 116 4.96 28.85 -13.98
N ALA A 117 5.75 27.77 -14.01
CA ALA A 117 5.39 26.51 -13.37
C ALA A 117 5.15 26.67 -11.86
N SER A 118 6.03 27.42 -11.18
CA SER A 118 5.91 27.70 -9.75
C SER A 118 4.67 28.54 -9.44
N SER A 119 4.32 29.49 -10.32
CA SER A 119 3.11 30.31 -10.18
C SER A 119 1.85 29.46 -10.26
N LEU A 120 1.79 28.53 -11.21
CA LEU A 120 0.68 27.60 -11.34
C LEU A 120 0.52 26.70 -10.11
N VAL A 121 1.63 26.15 -9.60
CA VAL A 121 1.61 25.34 -8.36
C VAL A 121 1.06 26.15 -7.19
N ARG A 122 1.51 27.41 -7.01
CA ARG A 122 1.00 28.31 -5.97
C ARG A 122 -0.50 28.59 -6.15
N GLN A 123 -0.94 28.90 -7.36
CA GLN A 123 -2.36 29.17 -7.65
C GLN A 123 -3.25 27.96 -7.31
N LEU A 124 -2.85 26.75 -7.72
CA LEU A 124 -3.59 25.53 -7.43
C LEU A 124 -3.64 25.23 -5.93
N ARG A 125 -2.54 25.44 -5.19
CA ARG A 125 -2.52 25.32 -3.73
C ARG A 125 -3.45 26.32 -3.05
N THR A 126 -3.50 27.56 -3.52
CA THR A 126 -4.44 28.58 -3.01
C THR A 126 -5.89 28.19 -3.27
N GLN A 127 -6.20 27.69 -4.47
CA GLN A 127 -7.55 27.19 -4.81
C GLN A 127 -7.96 26.02 -3.90
N LEU A 128 -7.06 25.07 -3.66
CA LEU A 128 -7.30 23.96 -2.72
C LEU A 128 -7.53 24.45 -1.29
N ALA A 129 -6.71 25.40 -0.82
CA ALA A 129 -6.88 25.97 0.51
C ALA A 129 -8.22 26.71 0.67
N ALA A 130 -8.68 27.39 -0.39
CA ALA A 130 -9.97 28.09 -0.40
C ALA A 130 -11.18 27.15 -0.29
N LEU A 131 -11.04 25.87 -0.65
CA LEU A 131 -12.10 24.87 -0.45
C LEU A 131 -12.30 24.49 1.03
N GLY A 132 -11.33 24.78 1.90
CA GLY A 132 -11.43 24.51 3.34
C GLY A 132 -11.62 23.02 3.68
N ASP A 133 -12.38 22.75 4.75
CA ASP A 133 -12.67 21.39 5.24
C ASP A 133 -13.77 20.70 4.40
N VAL A 134 -13.39 20.26 3.20
CA VAL A 134 -14.29 19.54 2.28
C VAL A 134 -14.75 18.20 2.87
N ASP A 135 -13.86 17.45 3.53
CA ASP A 135 -14.20 16.13 4.08
C ASP A 135 -15.17 16.21 5.26
N GLY A 136 -14.98 17.17 6.17
CA GLY A 136 -15.92 17.39 7.27
C GLY A 136 -17.27 17.91 6.77
N ARG A 137 -17.29 18.78 5.75
CA ARG A 137 -18.57 19.20 5.11
C ARG A 137 -19.31 18.03 4.50
N ARG A 138 -18.64 17.17 3.72
CA ARG A 138 -19.22 15.95 3.16
C ARG A 138 -19.78 15.03 4.24
N ARG A 139 -19.02 14.79 5.31
CA ARG A 139 -19.45 13.93 6.41
C ARG A 139 -20.73 14.45 7.07
N ARG A 140 -20.76 15.73 7.43
CA ARG A 140 -21.93 16.37 8.03
C ARG A 140 -23.16 16.30 7.12
N ALA A 141 -23.00 16.55 5.82
CA ALA A 141 -24.10 16.51 4.87
C ALA A 141 -24.65 15.08 4.68
N LEU A 142 -23.78 14.06 4.61
CA LEU A 142 -24.19 12.66 4.59
C LEU A 142 -24.95 12.27 5.87
N ASP A 143 -24.41 12.62 7.04
CA ASP A 143 -25.03 12.29 8.33
C ASP A 143 -26.39 12.97 8.49
N ALA A 144 -26.53 14.23 8.06
CA ALA A 144 -27.80 14.96 8.08
C ALA A 144 -28.84 14.32 7.13
N THR A 145 -28.44 14.02 5.89
CA THR A 145 -29.33 13.39 4.88
C THR A 145 -29.79 12.01 5.36
N GLU A 146 -28.88 11.23 5.92
CA GLU A 146 -29.22 9.90 6.46
C GLU A 146 -30.18 9.97 7.65
N ALA A 147 -29.98 10.94 8.55
CA ALA A 147 -30.87 11.16 9.69
C ALA A 147 -32.28 11.53 9.24
N GLU A 148 -32.42 12.41 8.24
CA GLU A 148 -33.71 12.79 7.67
C GLU A 148 -34.41 11.61 6.99
N LEU A 149 -33.69 10.83 6.17
CA LEU A 149 -34.24 9.65 5.51
C LEU A 149 -34.68 8.59 6.53
N ARG A 150 -33.90 8.35 7.59
CA ARG A 150 -34.29 7.43 8.68
C ARG A 150 -35.54 7.90 9.42
N GLN A 151 -35.67 9.20 9.69
CA GLN A 151 -36.87 9.76 10.33
C GLN A 151 -38.10 9.69 9.42
N ALA A 152 -37.93 9.93 8.12
CA ALA A 152 -39.00 9.83 7.13
C ALA A 152 -39.45 8.37 6.93
N GLY A 153 -38.54 7.41 7.11
CA GLY A 153 -38.80 5.98 6.94
C GLY A 153 -38.96 5.58 5.46
N GLY A 154 -39.61 4.44 5.22
CA GLY A 154 -39.87 3.94 3.87
C GLY A 154 -38.71 3.15 3.24
N ALA A 155 -38.78 2.95 1.93
CA ALA A 155 -37.87 2.05 1.21
C ALA A 155 -36.39 2.50 1.26
N GLN A 156 -36.12 3.79 1.09
CA GLN A 156 -34.75 4.33 1.17
C GLN A 156 -34.15 4.16 2.58
N ALA A 157 -34.95 4.38 3.63
CA ALA A 157 -34.51 4.17 5.01
C ALA A 157 -34.16 2.70 5.29
N GLN A 158 -34.99 1.77 4.80
CA GLN A 158 -34.72 0.33 4.94
C GLN A 158 -33.47 -0.08 4.17
N GLU A 159 -33.29 0.40 2.94
CA GLU A 159 -32.10 0.14 2.13
C GLU A 159 -30.82 0.65 2.82
N LEU A 160 -30.87 1.83 3.45
CA LEU A 160 -29.75 2.36 4.23
C LEU A 160 -29.41 1.52 5.47
N ILE A 161 -30.42 0.94 6.13
CA ILE A 161 -30.22 0.01 7.25
C ILE A 161 -29.52 -1.26 6.75
N ASP A 162 -30.00 -1.85 5.65
CA ASP A 162 -29.43 -3.07 5.08
C ASP A 162 -27.97 -2.84 4.63
N ILE A 163 -27.68 -1.70 3.97
CA ILE A 163 -26.32 -1.30 3.61
C ILE A 163 -25.44 -1.16 4.86
N SER A 164 -25.94 -0.53 5.92
CA SER A 164 -25.18 -0.35 7.18
C SER A 164 -24.84 -1.69 7.83
N GLN A 165 -25.79 -2.63 7.84
CA GLN A 165 -25.58 -3.98 8.38
C GLN A 165 -24.53 -4.75 7.58
N ARG A 166 -24.64 -4.74 6.25
CA ARG A 166 -23.65 -5.39 5.36
C ARG A 166 -22.26 -4.78 5.51
N HIS A 167 -22.18 -3.46 5.63
CA HIS A 167 -20.91 -2.77 5.83
C HIS A 167 -20.27 -3.15 7.18
N ALA A 168 -21.06 -3.21 8.26
CA ALA A 168 -20.58 -3.66 9.56
C ALA A 168 -20.10 -5.13 9.54
N ALA A 169 -20.85 -6.02 8.88
CA ALA A 169 -20.44 -7.41 8.70
C ALA A 169 -19.14 -7.55 7.90
N SER A 170 -18.99 -6.78 6.81
CA SER A 170 -17.77 -6.77 5.99
C SER A 170 -16.56 -6.23 6.77
N LEU A 171 -16.73 -5.22 7.61
CA LEU A 171 -15.65 -4.73 8.50
C LEU A 171 -15.20 -5.78 9.51
N ALA A 172 -16.15 -6.49 10.12
CA ALA A 172 -15.84 -7.59 11.04
C ALA A 172 -15.07 -8.71 10.33
N ALA A 173 -15.55 -9.16 9.17
CA ALA A 173 -14.88 -10.18 8.37
C ALA A 173 -13.48 -9.73 7.91
N ALA A 174 -13.30 -8.46 7.53
CA ALA A 174 -11.99 -7.95 7.11
C ALA A 174 -10.98 -7.95 8.28
N LYS A 175 -11.46 -7.70 9.50
CA LYS A 175 -10.64 -7.79 10.72
C LYS A 175 -10.20 -9.24 10.98
N GLU A 176 -11.12 -10.19 10.95
CA GLU A 176 -10.84 -11.63 11.14
C GLU A 176 -9.84 -12.15 10.10
N VAL A 177 -10.04 -11.80 8.83
CA VAL A 177 -9.09 -12.13 7.75
C VAL A 177 -7.71 -11.50 8.01
N GLY A 178 -7.66 -10.26 8.50
CA GLY A 178 -6.41 -9.59 8.85
C GLY A 178 -5.65 -10.29 9.99
N GLU A 179 -6.36 -10.77 11.00
CA GLU A 179 -5.80 -11.57 12.11
C GLU A 179 -5.23 -12.90 11.59
N ALA A 180 -5.96 -13.58 10.68
CA ALA A 180 -5.49 -14.80 10.03
C ALA A 180 -4.25 -14.58 9.13
N ILE A 181 -4.17 -13.45 8.41
CA ILE A 181 -2.97 -13.09 7.62
C ILE A 181 -1.76 -12.92 8.54
N ALA A 182 -1.93 -12.22 9.65
CA ALA A 182 -0.86 -12.02 10.61
C ALA A 182 -0.36 -13.35 11.20
N ALA A 183 -1.28 -14.28 11.51
CA ALA A 183 -0.93 -15.63 11.95
C ALA A 183 -0.22 -16.44 10.85
N ALA A 184 -0.63 -16.31 9.58
CA ALA A 184 0.02 -16.98 8.45
C ALA A 184 1.44 -16.48 8.21
N ASP A 185 1.66 -15.17 8.31
CA ASP A 185 2.98 -14.55 8.23
C ASP A 185 3.88 -15.05 9.37
N GLN A 186 3.34 -15.10 10.60
CA GLN A 186 4.06 -15.63 11.74
C GLN A 186 4.43 -17.11 11.55
N ALA A 187 3.49 -17.95 11.11
CA ALA A 187 3.73 -19.37 10.84
C ALA A 187 4.79 -19.56 9.76
N SER A 188 4.77 -18.77 8.69
CA SER A 188 5.77 -18.81 7.62
C SER A 188 7.18 -18.53 8.14
N VAL A 189 7.33 -17.47 8.95
CA VAL A 189 8.63 -17.12 9.57
C VAL A 189 9.14 -18.24 10.48
N ARG A 190 8.27 -18.83 11.31
CA ARG A 190 8.65 -19.91 12.22
C ARG A 190 9.03 -21.19 11.47
N LEU A 191 8.29 -21.54 10.42
CA LEU A 191 8.59 -22.69 9.56
C LEU A 191 9.92 -22.49 8.84
N GLN A 192 10.19 -21.30 8.32
CA GLN A 192 11.47 -20.99 7.67
C GLN A 192 12.66 -21.15 8.64
N ALA A 193 12.51 -20.67 9.87
CA ALA A 193 13.50 -20.87 10.93
C ALA A 193 13.70 -22.36 11.27
N ALA A 194 12.62 -23.12 11.39
CA ALA A 194 12.67 -24.56 11.63
C ALA A 194 13.42 -25.30 10.51
N ILE A 195 13.10 -24.98 9.24
CA ILE A 195 13.78 -25.55 8.07
C ILE A 195 15.28 -25.23 8.13
N SER A 196 15.66 -24.00 8.45
CA SER A 196 17.08 -23.60 8.53
C SER A 196 17.86 -24.37 9.61
N GLU A 197 17.26 -24.57 10.78
CA GLU A 197 17.89 -25.35 11.87
C GLU A 197 17.95 -26.84 11.53
N LEU A 198 16.92 -27.38 10.85
CA LEU A 198 16.90 -28.77 10.39
C LEU A 198 17.94 -29.05 9.30
N ASP A 199 18.05 -28.18 8.30
CA ASP A 199 19.06 -28.29 7.24
C ASP A 199 20.48 -28.22 7.86
N SER A 200 20.66 -27.36 8.87
CA SER A 200 21.92 -27.24 9.61
C SER A 200 22.25 -28.45 10.50
N ALA A 201 21.23 -29.20 10.92
CA ALA A 201 21.37 -30.44 11.67
C ALA A 201 21.63 -31.63 10.76
N GLU A 202 21.00 -31.68 9.57
CA GLU A 202 21.20 -32.70 8.53
C GLU A 202 22.63 -32.64 7.96
N SER A 203 23.14 -31.44 7.66
CA SER A 203 24.51 -31.27 7.11
C SER A 203 25.63 -31.76 8.05
N LEU A 204 25.35 -31.83 9.36
CA LEU A 204 26.27 -32.37 10.37
C LEU A 204 26.19 -33.89 10.51
N ALA A 205 25.07 -34.49 10.10
CA ALA A 205 24.87 -35.94 10.08
C ALA A 205 25.56 -36.59 8.86
N ASP A 206 25.74 -35.86 7.76
CA ASP A 206 26.45 -36.31 6.56
C ASP A 206 27.98 -36.34 6.70
N PHE A 207 28.55 -35.65 7.69
CA PHE A 207 29.94 -35.86 8.09
C PHE A 207 30.02 -37.15 8.92
N ASP A 208 30.64 -38.20 8.36
CA ASP A 208 30.83 -39.58 8.86
C ASP A 208 31.60 -39.71 10.20
N VAL A 209 31.22 -38.91 11.19
CA VAL A 209 31.83 -38.80 12.52
C VAL A 209 30.91 -39.38 13.59
N PHE A 210 29.63 -39.63 13.27
CA PHE A 210 28.66 -40.22 14.21
C PHE A 210 28.96 -41.70 14.53
N LEU A 211 29.66 -42.41 13.64
CA LEU A 211 30.01 -43.82 13.80
C LEU A 211 31.43 -44.07 14.36
N ARG A 212 32.23 -43.03 14.59
CA ARG A 212 33.63 -43.15 15.06
C ARG A 212 33.85 -42.26 16.28
N GLY A 213 33.45 -42.77 17.44
CA GLY A 213 33.31 -42.03 18.71
C GLY A 213 34.44 -41.07 19.08
N GLY A 214 34.05 -39.91 19.60
CA GLY A 214 34.93 -38.89 20.17
C GLY A 214 34.17 -37.89 21.05
N LEU A 215 34.46 -37.93 22.36
CA LEU A 215 33.77 -37.22 23.47
C LEU A 215 33.68 -35.68 23.39
N LEU A 216 34.38 -35.03 22.45
CA LEU A 216 34.35 -33.56 22.29
C LEU A 216 33.37 -33.08 21.19
N VAL A 217 32.84 -33.99 20.37
CA VAL A 217 31.94 -33.63 19.27
C VAL A 217 30.46 -33.62 19.72
N ASP A 218 30.14 -34.22 20.88
CA ASP A 218 28.75 -34.44 21.30
C ASP A 218 28.04 -33.18 21.80
N ALA A 219 28.69 -32.28 22.56
CA ALA A 219 28.02 -31.13 23.17
C ALA A 219 27.46 -30.12 22.16
N MET A 220 28.24 -29.78 21.12
CA MET A 220 27.80 -28.89 20.04
C MET A 220 26.71 -29.52 19.14
N LYS A 221 26.65 -30.86 19.09
CA LYS A 221 25.64 -31.60 18.32
C LYS A 221 24.29 -31.60 19.02
N TYR A 222 24.25 -31.82 20.33
CA TYR A 222 23.01 -31.72 21.11
C TYR A 222 22.43 -30.31 21.03
N GLU A 223 23.26 -29.26 21.11
CA GLU A 223 22.80 -27.88 21.01
C GLU A 223 22.10 -27.55 19.67
N ARG A 224 22.55 -28.12 18.55
CA ARG A 224 21.89 -27.92 17.25
C ARG A 224 20.60 -28.70 17.12
N ILE A 225 20.56 -29.94 17.63
CA ILE A 225 19.31 -30.72 17.67
C ILE A 225 18.28 -30.02 18.57
N ASP A 226 18.70 -29.53 19.73
CA ASP A 226 17.84 -28.79 20.66
C ASP A 226 17.30 -27.51 20.02
N ARG A 227 18.11 -26.78 19.25
CA ARG A 227 17.67 -25.62 18.47
C ARG A 227 16.66 -26.00 17.39
N ALA A 228 16.90 -27.07 16.64
CA ALA A 228 15.95 -27.56 15.64
C ALA A 228 14.61 -27.96 16.28
N VAL A 229 14.64 -28.67 17.41
CA VAL A 229 13.46 -29.03 18.18
C VAL A 229 12.71 -27.81 18.70
N ALA A 230 13.42 -26.81 19.24
CA ALA A 230 12.81 -25.57 19.72
C ALA A 230 12.15 -24.76 18.58
N ALA A 231 12.84 -24.65 17.43
CA ALA A 231 12.32 -23.97 16.25
C ALA A 231 11.07 -24.68 15.69
N LEU A 232 11.11 -26.00 15.64
CA LEU A 232 9.98 -26.84 15.24
C LEU A 232 8.77 -26.71 16.17
N ARG A 233 8.98 -26.71 17.49
CA ARG A 233 7.90 -26.45 18.47
C ARG A 233 7.29 -25.06 18.27
N SER A 234 8.13 -24.06 18.02
CA SER A 234 7.66 -22.70 17.74
C SER A 234 6.86 -22.64 16.43
N ALA A 235 7.21 -23.41 15.42
CA ALA A 235 6.46 -23.52 14.17
C ALA A 235 5.09 -24.20 14.39
N GLY A 236 5.05 -25.30 15.16
CA GLY A 236 3.81 -25.98 15.54
C GLY A 236 2.83 -25.05 16.25
N GLN A 237 3.29 -24.28 17.24
CA GLN A 237 2.46 -23.30 17.95
C GLN A 237 1.90 -22.22 17.02
N ALA A 238 2.71 -21.73 16.07
CA ALA A 238 2.27 -20.74 15.10
C ALA A 238 1.23 -21.33 14.12
N LEU A 239 1.38 -22.59 13.72
CA LEU A 239 0.39 -23.30 12.90
C LEU A 239 -0.92 -23.56 13.65
N GLN A 240 -0.87 -23.91 14.94
CA GLN A 240 -2.06 -24.03 15.78
C GLN A 240 -2.81 -22.70 15.90
N ARG A 241 -2.07 -21.61 16.10
CA ARG A 241 -2.66 -20.27 16.11
C ARG A 241 -3.32 -19.94 14.78
N LEU A 242 -2.63 -20.14 13.67
CA LEU A 242 -3.21 -19.95 12.34
C LEU A 242 -4.47 -20.80 12.16
N SER A 243 -4.45 -22.07 12.58
CA SER A 243 -5.63 -22.93 12.52
C SER A 243 -6.80 -22.40 13.34
N ALA A 244 -6.55 -21.73 14.48
CA ALA A 244 -7.59 -21.12 15.29
C ALA A 244 -8.17 -19.87 14.62
N GLU A 245 -7.32 -18.97 14.11
CA GLU A 245 -7.79 -17.76 13.41
C GLU A 245 -8.60 -18.10 12.14
N LEU A 246 -8.28 -19.23 11.47
CA LEU A 246 -9.00 -19.68 10.28
C LEU A 246 -10.41 -20.22 10.57
N LEU A 247 -10.78 -20.52 11.82
CA LEU A 247 -12.12 -21.05 12.14
C LEU A 247 -13.21 -20.00 11.92
N ASP A 248 -12.87 -18.74 12.12
CA ASP A 248 -13.80 -17.61 11.99
C ASP A 248 -13.74 -16.98 10.58
N VAL A 249 -12.90 -17.49 9.68
CA VAL A 249 -12.78 -17.00 8.31
C VAL A 249 -13.49 -17.92 7.32
N ASP A 250 -14.50 -17.39 6.64
CA ASP A 250 -15.17 -18.09 5.53
C ASP A 250 -14.27 -18.09 4.28
N LEU A 251 -13.43 -19.13 4.15
CA LEU A 251 -12.61 -19.40 2.97
C LEU A 251 -13.23 -20.54 2.13
N PRO A 252 -13.19 -20.43 0.79
CA PRO A 252 -13.51 -21.56 -0.06
C PRO A 252 -12.54 -22.73 0.24
N THR A 253 -13.06 -23.95 0.31
CA THR A 253 -12.25 -25.15 0.56
C THR A 253 -11.20 -25.29 -0.54
N ILE A 254 -9.91 -25.16 -0.19
CA ILE A 254 -8.80 -25.38 -1.11
C ILE A 254 -8.42 -26.86 -1.04
N PRO A 255 -8.58 -27.64 -2.14
CA PRO A 255 -8.19 -29.04 -2.15
C PRO A 255 -6.69 -29.22 -1.86
N GLY A 256 -6.35 -30.06 -0.87
CA GLY A 256 -4.97 -30.39 -0.50
C GLY A 256 -4.30 -29.46 0.51
N LEU A 257 -5.07 -28.56 1.13
CA LEU A 257 -4.55 -27.50 1.99
C LEU A 257 -5.28 -27.49 3.35
N ASP A 258 -5.06 -28.55 4.13
CA ASP A 258 -5.72 -28.76 5.42
C ASP A 258 -4.77 -28.40 6.58
N ILE A 259 -4.67 -27.09 6.87
CA ILE A 259 -3.86 -26.58 8.00
C ILE A 259 -4.28 -27.19 9.36
N PRO A 260 -5.58 -27.39 9.65
CA PRO A 260 -6.01 -28.11 10.84
C PRO A 260 -5.39 -29.53 10.95
N ASP A 261 -5.34 -30.26 9.83
CA ASP A 261 -4.73 -31.60 9.78
C ASP A 261 -3.20 -31.53 9.95
N LEU A 262 -2.58 -30.49 9.39
CA LEU A 262 -1.15 -30.25 9.56
C LEU A 262 -0.76 -29.98 11.02
N SER A 263 -1.54 -29.16 11.75
CA SER A 263 -1.28 -28.86 13.16
C SER A 263 -1.32 -30.11 14.04
N ARG A 264 -2.33 -30.99 13.83
CA ARG A 264 -2.46 -32.28 14.51
C ARG A 264 -1.35 -33.25 14.13
N THR A 265 -0.92 -33.22 12.86
CA THR A 265 0.21 -34.01 12.36
C THR A 265 1.50 -33.64 13.08
N PHE A 266 1.74 -32.34 13.33
CA PHE A 266 2.92 -31.89 14.08
C PHE A 266 2.89 -32.40 15.53
N ASP A 267 1.77 -32.29 16.25
CA ASP A 267 1.66 -32.77 17.65
C ASP A 267 1.93 -34.29 17.78
N VAL A 268 1.30 -35.11 16.94
CA VAL A 268 1.51 -36.57 16.92
C VAL A 268 2.93 -36.95 16.50
N TRP A 269 3.53 -36.17 15.59
CA TRP A 269 4.90 -36.39 15.16
C TRP A 269 5.90 -36.07 16.28
N PHE A 270 5.69 -34.99 17.05
CA PHE A 270 6.59 -34.59 18.15
C PHE A 270 6.58 -35.59 19.32
N ASP A 271 5.42 -36.12 19.69
CA ASP A 271 5.34 -37.09 20.81
C ASP A 271 6.14 -38.37 20.50
N ASN A 272 6.17 -38.77 19.23
CA ASN A 272 6.92 -39.93 18.79
C ASN A 272 8.41 -39.62 18.52
N PHE A 273 8.79 -38.37 18.22
CA PHE A 273 10.18 -37.97 17.94
C PHE A 273 11.16 -38.31 19.06
N PHE A 274 10.71 -38.30 20.32
CA PHE A 274 11.55 -38.54 21.51
C PHE A 274 11.77 -40.02 21.87
N SER A 275 11.15 -40.98 21.17
CA SER A 275 11.16 -42.39 21.58
C SER A 275 12.15 -43.34 20.86
N ASP A 276 12.66 -43.01 19.66
CA ASP A 276 13.47 -43.97 18.85
C ASP A 276 14.83 -43.43 18.37
N LEU A 277 15.79 -44.36 18.28
CA LEU A 277 17.23 -44.17 17.97
C LEU A 277 17.56 -43.79 16.50
N GLU A 278 16.59 -43.51 15.63
CA GLU A 278 16.83 -43.17 14.22
C GLU A 278 16.67 -41.66 13.95
N ILE A 279 17.59 -40.88 14.50
CA ILE A 279 17.55 -39.40 14.51
C ILE A 279 17.63 -38.82 13.08
N ARG A 280 18.42 -39.42 12.19
CA ARG A 280 18.65 -38.91 10.82
C ARG A 280 17.39 -38.91 9.96
N GLY A 281 16.75 -40.07 9.82
CA GLY A 281 15.53 -40.20 9.00
C GLY A 281 14.40 -39.28 9.49
N ARG A 282 14.34 -39.02 10.80
CA ARG A 282 13.38 -38.08 11.39
C ARG A 282 13.71 -36.62 11.08
N ILE A 283 14.98 -36.19 11.08
CA ILE A 283 15.36 -34.81 10.70
C ILE A 283 14.97 -34.53 9.23
N THR A 284 15.29 -35.43 8.31
CA THR A 284 14.93 -35.28 6.89
C THR A 284 13.41 -35.23 6.71
N ALA A 285 12.66 -36.13 7.37
CA ALA A 285 11.19 -36.12 7.33
C ALA A 285 10.58 -34.83 7.92
N ALA A 286 11.17 -34.29 9.00
CA ALA A 286 10.74 -33.03 9.59
C ALA A 286 10.96 -31.84 8.65
N ALA A 287 12.09 -31.82 7.94
CA ALA A 287 12.44 -30.77 6.99
C ALA A 287 11.45 -30.79 5.81
N GLU A 288 11.18 -31.96 5.25
CA GLU A 288 10.18 -32.11 4.19
C GLU A 288 8.77 -31.71 4.64
N SER A 289 8.35 -32.13 5.84
CA SER A 289 7.05 -31.75 6.40
C SER A 289 6.94 -30.24 6.62
N SER A 290 7.99 -29.61 7.14
CA SER A 290 8.04 -28.16 7.35
C SER A 290 8.00 -27.39 6.02
N ARG A 291 8.63 -27.91 4.96
CA ARG A 291 8.55 -27.33 3.60
C ARG A 291 7.13 -27.47 3.02
N ARG A 292 6.47 -28.62 3.20
CA ARG A 292 5.06 -28.79 2.80
C ARG A 292 4.14 -27.83 3.56
N ALA A 293 4.36 -27.69 4.87
CA ALA A 293 3.64 -26.72 5.70
C ALA A 293 3.82 -25.29 5.23
N LEU A 294 5.06 -24.89 4.91
CA LEU A 294 5.35 -23.55 4.43
C LEU A 294 4.65 -23.26 3.10
N SER A 295 4.63 -24.25 2.20
CA SER A 295 3.89 -24.16 0.93
C SER A 295 2.37 -24.00 1.17
N ALA A 296 1.80 -24.82 2.06
CA ALA A 296 0.39 -24.73 2.43
C ALA A 296 0.04 -23.36 3.04
N VAL A 297 0.81 -22.89 4.02
CA VAL A 297 0.63 -21.57 4.63
C VAL A 297 0.72 -20.45 3.59
N SER A 298 1.65 -20.54 2.64
CA SER A 298 1.76 -19.56 1.55
C SER A 298 0.51 -19.54 0.64
N GLY A 299 -0.08 -20.72 0.39
CA GLY A 299 -1.36 -20.85 -0.30
C GLY A 299 -2.52 -20.19 0.46
N VAL A 300 -2.68 -20.51 1.74
CA VAL A 300 -3.70 -19.87 2.61
C VAL A 300 -3.52 -18.36 2.62
N ARG A 301 -2.30 -17.87 2.82
CA ARG A 301 -1.99 -16.44 2.87
C ARG A 301 -2.43 -15.73 1.59
N THR A 302 -2.18 -16.34 0.44
CA THR A 302 -2.58 -15.80 -0.86
C THR A 302 -4.10 -15.67 -0.96
N GLU A 303 -4.82 -16.71 -0.51
CA GLU A 303 -6.28 -16.71 -0.51
C GLU A 303 -6.87 -15.70 0.48
N LEU A 304 -6.30 -15.60 1.68
CA LEU A 304 -6.68 -14.58 2.67
C LEU A 304 -6.48 -13.16 2.11
N ALA A 305 -5.37 -12.90 1.42
CA ALA A 305 -5.11 -11.61 0.80
C ALA A 305 -6.14 -11.29 -0.31
N ARG A 306 -6.52 -12.30 -1.11
CA ARG A 306 -7.59 -12.19 -2.10
C ARG A 306 -8.91 -11.83 -1.43
N ARG A 307 -9.30 -12.57 -0.39
CA ARG A 307 -10.54 -12.35 0.37
C ARG A 307 -10.58 -10.97 1.04
N TYR A 308 -9.46 -10.53 1.61
CA TYR A 308 -9.34 -9.19 2.19
C TYR A 308 -9.59 -8.10 1.14
N SER A 309 -9.00 -8.24 -0.05
CA SER A 309 -9.20 -7.32 -1.17
C SER A 309 -10.67 -7.28 -1.63
N GLU A 310 -11.34 -8.42 -1.69
CA GLU A 310 -12.78 -8.49 -2.00
C GLU A 310 -13.64 -7.75 -0.98
N LEU A 311 -13.36 -7.94 0.32
CA LEU A 311 -14.09 -7.27 1.40
C LEU A 311 -13.89 -5.75 1.34
N VAL A 312 -12.67 -5.28 1.07
CA VAL A 312 -12.40 -3.85 0.85
C VAL A 312 -13.17 -3.33 -0.37
N GLY A 313 -13.18 -4.08 -1.47
CA GLY A 313 -13.97 -3.74 -2.66
C GLY A 313 -15.47 -3.69 -2.37
N GLU A 314 -16.01 -4.61 -1.57
CA GLU A 314 -17.41 -4.57 -1.13
C GLU A 314 -17.70 -3.33 -0.26
N GLN A 315 -16.81 -2.97 0.66
CA GLN A 315 -16.96 -1.77 1.50
C GLN A 315 -17.03 -0.50 0.65
N GLU A 316 -16.18 -0.39 -0.37
CA GLU A 316 -16.23 0.73 -1.32
C GLU A 316 -17.54 0.77 -2.11
N GLN A 317 -18.01 -0.38 -2.60
CA GLN A 317 -19.30 -0.49 -3.30
C GLN A 317 -20.48 -0.11 -2.40
N LEU A 318 -20.51 -0.59 -1.16
CA LEU A 318 -21.53 -0.24 -0.18
C LEU A 318 -21.52 1.24 0.17
N ALA A 319 -20.33 1.85 0.27
CA ALA A 319 -20.21 3.30 0.48
C ALA A 319 -20.77 4.10 -0.71
N GLN A 320 -20.51 3.67 -1.94
CA GLN A 320 -21.08 4.29 -3.14
C GLN A 320 -22.60 4.13 -3.21
N GLN A 321 -23.10 2.92 -2.90
CA GLN A 321 -24.54 2.65 -2.84
C GLN A 321 -25.22 3.52 -1.77
N ARG A 322 -24.61 3.68 -0.59
CA ARG A 322 -25.10 4.54 0.48
C ARG A 322 -25.31 5.97 -0.01
N VAL A 323 -24.32 6.56 -0.68
CA VAL A 323 -24.43 7.90 -1.27
C VAL A 323 -25.50 7.95 -2.36
N ALA A 324 -25.56 6.93 -3.23
CA ALA A 324 -26.55 6.86 -4.30
C ALA A 324 -27.99 6.81 -3.76
N VAL A 325 -28.26 6.06 -2.69
CA VAL A 325 -29.57 6.02 -2.02
C VAL A 325 -29.97 7.39 -1.49
N MET A 326 -29.01 8.12 -0.90
CA MET A 326 -29.21 9.46 -0.35
C MET A 326 -29.43 10.54 -1.42
N ALA A 327 -28.96 10.29 -2.65
CA ALA A 327 -29.04 11.22 -3.78
C ALA A 327 -30.21 10.92 -4.75
N ARG A 328 -31.10 9.96 -4.43
CA ARG A 328 -32.33 9.65 -5.19
C ARG A 328 -33.48 10.56 -4.77
#